data_AF-A0A562J2I9-F1
#
_entry.id   AF-A0A562J2I9-F1
#
_cell.length_a   1.000
_cell.length_b   1.000
_cell.length_c   1.000
_cell.angle_alpha   90.00
_cell.angle_beta   90.00
_cell.angle_gamma   90.00
#
_symmetry.space_group_name_H-M   'P 1'
#
loop_
_entity.id
_entity.type
_entity.pdbx_description
1 polymer ?
#
loop_
_entity_poly.entity_id
_entity_poly.type
_entity_poly.pdbx_seq_one_letter_code
_entity_poly.pdbx_strand_id
1 'polypeptide(L)'
;MDTSPPPVSTVRTFFNTYYLRCYPDVAKSSYGTQDGAASHYIFIGLNEGRSPNPFFVPQFYLHQYDDLKKAFGNNYAAAFNHWVTLGIKEGRQGSPFFDPKFYLSNNPDLLQAFGAEGFEEACNHWINFGLVEGRHSIASISSSAFEHNNELILSKAGLIALKQFLAMAGITPPARPLSALSQAINK
;
A
#
# COMPACT_ATOMS: atom_id res chain seq x y z
N MET A 1 -17.09 -11.56 -11.89
CA MET A 1 -16.64 -10.63 -10.83
C MET A 1 -16.91 -9.23 -11.32
N ASP A 2 -17.35 -8.34 -10.43
CA ASP A 2 -17.67 -6.95 -10.75
C ASP A 2 -16.40 -6.20 -11.22
N THR A 3 -16.42 -5.70 -12.45
CA THR A 3 -15.33 -4.94 -13.06
C THR A 3 -15.56 -3.43 -12.97
N SER A 4 -16.60 -2.99 -12.25
CA SER A 4 -16.85 -1.58 -12.05
C SER A 4 -15.71 -0.96 -11.23
N PRO A 5 -15.32 0.30 -11.55
CA PRO A 5 -14.32 1.01 -10.77
C PRO A 5 -14.83 1.22 -9.34
N PRO A 6 -13.96 1.10 -8.33
CA PRO A 6 -14.37 1.32 -6.95
C PRO A 6 -14.84 2.76 -6.72
N PRO A 7 -15.76 2.99 -5.75
CA PRO A 7 -16.23 4.33 -5.43
C PRO A 7 -15.09 5.28 -5.07
N VAL A 8 -15.23 6.56 -5.45
CA VAL A 8 -14.28 7.64 -5.12
C VAL A 8 -14.01 7.71 -3.61
N SER A 9 -15.01 7.41 -2.77
CA SER A 9 -14.87 7.40 -1.30
C SER A 9 -13.92 6.33 -0.79
N THR A 10 -13.96 5.11 -1.37
CA THR A 10 -13.04 4.01 -1.06
C THR A 10 -11.63 4.34 -1.51
N VAL A 11 -11.50 4.99 -2.65
CA VAL A 11 -10.20 5.46 -3.15
C VAL A 11 -9.68 6.55 -2.22
N ARG A 12 -10.46 7.58 -1.89
CA ARG A 12 -10.07 8.73 -1.06
C ARG A 12 -9.36 8.36 0.25
N THR A 13 -9.75 7.29 0.94
CA THR A 13 -9.13 6.84 2.21
C THR A 13 -7.68 6.40 2.06
N PHE A 14 -7.23 6.06 0.85
CA PHE A 14 -5.85 5.63 0.58
C PHE A 14 -4.94 6.72 -0.02
N PHE A 15 -5.48 7.92 -0.31
CA PHE A 15 -4.86 8.84 -1.30
C PHE A 15 -4.22 10.11 -0.76
N ASN A 16 -4.50 10.49 0.49
CA ASN A 16 -4.66 11.91 0.79
C ASN A 16 -3.49 12.82 0.33
N THR A 17 -2.23 12.40 0.50
CA THR A 17 -1.07 13.21 0.05
C THR A 17 -0.03 12.46 -0.77
N TYR A 18 -0.06 11.12 -0.79
CA TYR A 18 0.95 10.32 -1.48
C TYR A 18 0.86 10.46 -3.00
N TYR A 19 -0.34 10.30 -3.56
CA TYR A 19 -0.53 10.22 -5.01
C TYR A 19 -0.11 11.52 -5.71
N LEU A 20 -0.57 12.67 -5.20
CA LEU A 20 -0.20 13.98 -5.73
C LEU A 20 1.30 14.28 -5.60
N ARG A 21 1.97 13.69 -4.61
CA ARG A 21 3.42 13.83 -4.42
C ARG A 21 4.22 13.01 -5.42
N CYS A 22 3.80 11.76 -5.66
CA CYS A 22 4.44 10.85 -6.60
C CYS A 22 4.15 11.20 -8.06
N TYR A 23 3.04 11.90 -8.31
CA TYR A 23 2.62 12.32 -9.65
C TYR A 23 2.43 13.85 -9.73
N PRO A 24 3.56 14.61 -9.84
CA PRO A 24 3.51 16.07 -9.92
C PRO A 24 2.75 16.60 -11.14
N ASP A 25 2.63 15.80 -12.20
CA ASP A 25 1.78 16.08 -13.36
C ASP A 25 0.30 16.18 -12.96
N VAL A 26 -0.18 15.28 -12.10
CA VAL A 26 -1.55 15.31 -11.57
C VAL A 26 -1.73 16.50 -10.63
N ALA A 27 -0.76 16.75 -9.75
CA ALA A 27 -0.81 17.87 -8.80
C ALA A 27 -0.86 19.24 -9.47
N LYS A 28 -0.25 19.39 -10.65
CA LYS A 28 -0.26 20.64 -11.44
C LYS A 28 -1.44 20.72 -12.42
N SER A 29 -2.27 19.69 -12.50
CA SER A 29 -3.46 19.64 -13.35
C SER A 29 -4.70 20.15 -12.62
N SER A 30 -5.87 20.07 -13.28
CA SER A 30 -7.17 20.31 -12.66
C SER A 30 -7.52 19.29 -11.55
N TYR A 31 -6.78 18.19 -11.45
CA TYR A 31 -6.94 17.15 -10.42
C TYR A 31 -6.10 17.39 -9.15
N GLY A 32 -5.52 18.57 -8.95
CA GLY A 32 -4.61 18.86 -7.83
C GLY A 32 -5.24 18.86 -6.42
N THR A 33 -6.54 18.61 -6.28
CA THR A 33 -7.21 18.40 -4.99
C THR A 33 -7.22 16.92 -4.62
N GLN A 34 -7.54 16.59 -3.36
CA GLN A 34 -7.65 15.19 -2.94
C GLN A 34 -8.73 14.41 -3.72
N ASP A 35 -9.92 15.00 -3.91
CA ASP A 35 -11.00 14.38 -4.68
C ASP A 35 -10.67 14.35 -6.18
N GLY A 36 -9.93 15.36 -6.66
CA GLY A 36 -9.37 15.39 -8.00
C GLY A 36 -8.40 14.24 -8.23
N ALA A 37 -7.47 14.00 -7.30
CA ALA A 37 -6.50 12.92 -7.36
C ALA A 37 -7.16 11.54 -7.40
N ALA A 38 -8.18 11.33 -6.56
CA ALA A 38 -8.95 10.09 -6.54
C ALA A 38 -9.68 9.87 -7.89
N SER A 39 -10.29 10.93 -8.44
CA SER A 39 -10.94 10.89 -9.76
C SER A 39 -9.92 10.58 -10.86
N HIS A 40 -8.78 11.27 -10.88
CA HIS A 40 -7.70 11.01 -11.83
C HIS A 40 -7.25 9.56 -11.77
N TYR A 41 -7.02 9.03 -10.57
CA TYR A 41 -6.60 7.65 -10.44
C TYR A 41 -7.62 6.67 -11.00
N ILE A 42 -8.91 6.84 -10.68
CA ILE A 42 -9.95 5.92 -11.13
C ILE A 42 -10.07 5.91 -12.65
N PHE A 43 -10.08 7.10 -13.29
CA PHE A 43 -10.37 7.22 -14.71
C PHE A 43 -9.12 7.12 -15.60
N ILE A 44 -7.94 7.44 -15.08
CA ILE A 44 -6.70 7.56 -15.85
C ILE A 44 -5.60 6.71 -15.20
N GLY A 45 -5.28 6.96 -13.93
CA GLY A 45 -4.13 6.36 -13.26
C GLY A 45 -4.16 4.82 -13.20
N LEU A 46 -5.33 4.21 -13.01
CA LEU A 46 -5.48 2.75 -13.04
C LEU A 46 -5.08 2.18 -14.39
N ASN A 47 -5.56 2.76 -15.50
CA ASN A 47 -5.24 2.29 -16.85
C ASN A 47 -3.75 2.48 -17.18
N GLU A 48 -3.12 3.51 -16.63
CA GLU A 48 -1.68 3.75 -16.73
C GLU A 48 -0.85 2.86 -15.78
N GLY A 49 -1.48 2.07 -14.92
CA GLY A 49 -0.81 1.23 -13.93
C GLY A 49 -0.11 2.05 -12.83
N ARG A 50 -0.60 3.25 -12.52
CA ARG A 50 -0.07 4.07 -11.43
C ARG A 50 -0.39 3.43 -10.08
N SER A 51 0.47 3.68 -9.09
CA SER A 51 0.28 3.20 -7.73
C SER A 51 -0.44 4.26 -6.90
N PRO A 52 -1.62 3.95 -6.33
CA PRO A 52 -2.40 4.91 -5.55
C PRO A 52 -1.72 5.31 -4.24
N ASN A 53 -0.95 4.38 -3.69
CA ASN A 53 -0.33 4.42 -2.37
C ASN A 53 0.84 3.40 -2.34
N PRO A 54 1.65 3.38 -1.25
CA PRO A 54 2.73 2.40 -1.10
C PRO A 54 2.28 0.95 -0.97
N PHE A 55 1.03 0.67 -0.61
CA PHE A 55 0.52 -0.68 -0.34
C PHE A 55 0.09 -1.44 -1.58
N PHE A 56 -0.19 -0.75 -2.68
CA PHE A 56 -0.67 -1.37 -3.90
C PHE A 56 0.15 -0.92 -5.10
N VAL A 57 0.82 -1.88 -5.73
CA VAL A 57 1.51 -1.71 -7.01
C VAL A 57 0.83 -2.67 -8.00
N PRO A 58 0.02 -2.17 -8.96
CA PRO A 58 -0.83 -3.03 -9.79
C PRO A 58 -0.07 -4.13 -10.54
N GLN A 59 1.10 -3.78 -11.09
CA GLN A 59 1.95 -4.71 -11.84
C GLN A 59 2.51 -5.80 -10.91
N PHE A 60 2.99 -5.41 -9.73
CA PHE A 60 3.48 -6.35 -8.72
C PHE A 60 2.35 -7.30 -8.30
N TYR A 61 1.17 -6.77 -7.99
CA TYR A 61 0.06 -7.58 -7.50
C TYR A 61 -0.38 -8.63 -8.52
N LEU A 62 -0.52 -8.24 -9.80
CA LEU A 62 -0.86 -9.18 -10.86
C LEU A 62 0.28 -10.17 -11.16
N HIS A 63 1.55 -9.77 -11.00
CA HIS A 63 2.68 -10.68 -11.20
C HIS A 63 2.87 -11.66 -10.02
N GLN A 64 2.53 -11.23 -8.80
CA GLN A 64 2.63 -12.03 -7.58
C GLN A 64 1.56 -13.13 -7.51
N TYR A 65 0.42 -12.93 -8.18
CA TYR A 65 -0.76 -13.78 -8.06
C TYR A 65 -1.23 -14.28 -9.43
N ASP A 66 -0.74 -15.47 -9.81
CA ASP A 66 -1.05 -16.11 -11.09
C ASP A 66 -2.55 -16.30 -11.34
N ASP A 67 -3.33 -16.55 -10.29
CA ASP A 67 -4.78 -16.68 -10.38
C ASP A 67 -5.42 -15.37 -10.84
N LEU A 68 -4.98 -14.23 -10.28
CA LEU A 68 -5.43 -12.90 -10.68
C LEU A 68 -4.89 -12.51 -12.05
N LYS A 69 -3.65 -12.91 -12.38
CA LYS A 69 -3.09 -12.69 -13.73
C LYS A 69 -3.91 -13.39 -14.80
N LYS A 70 -4.30 -14.64 -14.55
CA LYS A 70 -5.16 -15.42 -15.46
C LYS A 70 -6.56 -14.84 -15.55
N ALA A 71 -7.12 -14.37 -14.43
CA ALA A 71 -8.47 -13.81 -14.39
C ALA A 71 -8.57 -12.41 -15.03
N PHE A 72 -7.58 -11.55 -14.82
CA PHE A 72 -7.65 -10.12 -15.14
C PHE A 72 -6.68 -9.67 -16.24
N GLY A 73 -5.65 -10.46 -16.58
CA GLY A 73 -4.64 -10.09 -17.57
C GLY A 73 -3.84 -8.86 -17.15
N ASN A 74 -4.01 -7.75 -17.86
CA ASN A 74 -3.43 -6.43 -17.52
C ASN A 74 -4.50 -5.43 -17.05
N ASN A 75 -5.67 -5.91 -16.61
CA ASN A 75 -6.73 -5.06 -16.09
C ASN A 75 -6.41 -4.64 -14.64
N TYR A 76 -5.71 -3.51 -14.50
CA TYR A 76 -5.31 -2.96 -13.21
C TYR A 76 -6.49 -2.46 -12.37
N ALA A 77 -7.61 -2.05 -13.00
CA ALA A 77 -8.82 -1.67 -12.28
C ALA A 77 -9.43 -2.87 -11.55
N ALA A 78 -9.53 -4.01 -12.22
CA ALA A 78 -9.98 -5.26 -11.61
C ALA A 78 -9.01 -5.73 -10.51
N ALA A 79 -7.70 -5.60 -10.73
CA ALA A 79 -6.68 -5.92 -9.74
C ALA A 79 -6.82 -5.08 -8.46
N PHE A 80 -7.00 -3.76 -8.61
CA PHE A 80 -7.21 -2.86 -7.49
C PHE A 80 -8.52 -3.15 -6.76
N ASN A 81 -9.62 -3.40 -7.49
CA ASN A 81 -10.90 -3.76 -6.90
C ASN A 81 -10.79 -5.05 -6.08
N HIS A 82 -10.13 -6.07 -6.63
CA HIS A 82 -9.87 -7.31 -5.90
C HIS A 82 -9.06 -7.04 -4.63
N TRP A 83 -7.98 -6.26 -4.72
CA TRP A 83 -7.13 -5.97 -3.57
C TRP A 83 -7.90 -5.30 -2.42
N VAL A 84 -8.69 -4.26 -2.70
CA VAL A 84 -9.43 -3.54 -1.66
C VAL A 84 -10.62 -4.32 -1.09
N THR A 85 -11.25 -5.20 -1.89
CA THR A 85 -12.46 -5.94 -1.45
C THR A 85 -12.14 -7.27 -0.78
N LEU A 86 -11.13 -7.98 -1.28
CA LEU A 86 -10.79 -9.35 -0.87
C LEU A 86 -9.32 -9.47 -0.49
N GLY A 87 -8.41 -8.93 -1.30
CA GLY A 87 -6.98 -9.14 -1.16
C GLY A 87 -6.41 -8.78 0.21
N ILE A 88 -6.82 -7.66 0.80
CA ILE A 88 -6.40 -7.28 2.16
C ILE A 88 -6.86 -8.32 3.18
N LYS A 89 -8.12 -8.75 3.12
CA LYS A 89 -8.70 -9.74 4.04
C LYS A 89 -8.10 -11.14 3.88
N GLU A 90 -7.67 -11.47 2.66
CA GLU A 90 -6.95 -12.72 2.35
C GLU A 90 -5.46 -12.67 2.78
N GLY A 91 -4.98 -11.52 3.25
CA GLY A 91 -3.58 -11.29 3.58
C GLY A 91 -2.68 -11.30 2.35
N ARG A 92 -3.19 -10.91 1.19
CA ARG A 92 -2.40 -10.79 -0.04
C ARG A 92 -1.52 -9.54 0.00
N GLN A 93 -0.26 -9.72 -0.35
CA GLN A 93 0.76 -8.70 -0.48
C GLN A 93 0.44 -7.82 -1.72
N GLY A 94 0.01 -6.59 -1.49
CA GLY A 94 -0.33 -5.63 -2.55
C GLY A 94 0.88 -4.94 -3.20
N SER A 95 2.03 -4.93 -2.51
CA SER A 95 3.22 -4.19 -2.91
C SER A 95 4.51 -4.91 -2.50
N PRO A 96 5.66 -4.59 -3.11
CA PRO A 96 6.95 -5.12 -2.68
C PRO A 96 7.42 -4.53 -1.34
N PHE A 97 6.69 -3.58 -0.74
CA PHE A 97 7.12 -2.85 0.46
C PHE A 97 6.47 -3.33 1.75
N PHE A 98 5.36 -4.08 1.66
CA PHE A 98 4.60 -4.55 2.81
C PHE A 98 3.94 -5.89 2.54
N ASP A 99 4.35 -6.92 3.27
CA ASP A 99 3.72 -8.23 3.35
C ASP A 99 2.92 -8.33 4.68
N PRO A 100 1.57 -8.34 4.64
CA PRO A 100 0.74 -8.41 5.83
C PRO A 100 1.01 -9.65 6.71
N LYS A 101 1.29 -10.80 6.07
CA LYS A 101 1.51 -12.08 6.78
C LYS A 101 2.85 -12.06 7.48
N PHE A 102 3.90 -11.63 6.78
CA PHE A 102 5.20 -11.43 7.40
C PHE A 102 5.11 -10.42 8.54
N TYR A 103 4.48 -9.26 8.30
CA TYR A 103 4.38 -8.20 9.29
C TYR A 103 3.71 -8.67 10.59
N LEU A 104 2.58 -9.38 10.52
CA LEU A 104 1.97 -9.96 11.73
C LEU A 104 2.88 -10.99 12.40
N SER A 105 3.44 -11.94 11.65
CA SER A 105 4.30 -12.99 12.22
C SER A 105 5.58 -12.45 12.88
N ASN A 106 6.11 -11.34 12.37
CA ASN A 106 7.32 -10.71 12.86
C ASN A 106 7.06 -9.74 14.02
N ASN A 107 5.79 -9.46 14.33
CA ASN A 107 5.38 -8.54 15.39
C ASN A 107 4.39 -9.25 16.35
N PRO A 108 4.90 -10.01 17.33
CA PRO A 108 4.06 -10.82 18.22
C PRO A 108 3.01 -10.03 19.01
N ASP A 109 3.28 -8.76 19.32
CA ASP A 109 2.34 -7.85 19.96
C ASP A 109 1.12 -7.56 19.07
N LEU A 110 1.35 -7.38 17.76
CA LEU A 110 0.27 -7.17 16.79
C LEU A 110 -0.47 -8.47 16.49
N LEU A 111 0.24 -9.58 16.40
CA LEU A 111 -0.37 -10.90 16.25
C LEU A 111 -1.30 -11.21 17.43
N GLN A 112 -0.90 -10.85 18.66
CA GLN A 112 -1.75 -11.00 19.84
C GLN A 112 -2.96 -10.05 19.81
N ALA A 113 -2.79 -8.82 19.34
CA ALA A 113 -3.85 -7.81 19.34
C ALA A 113 -4.89 -8.02 18.22
N PHE A 114 -4.44 -8.42 17.02
CA PHE A 114 -5.28 -8.49 15.82
C PHE A 114 -5.62 -9.92 15.39
N GLY A 115 -4.91 -10.92 15.93
CA GLY A 115 -5.04 -12.31 15.53
C GLY A 115 -4.32 -12.63 14.21
N ALA A 116 -4.32 -13.92 13.85
CA ALA A 116 -3.60 -14.43 12.68
C ALA A 116 -4.15 -13.96 11.33
N GLU A 117 -5.38 -13.46 11.31
CA GLU A 117 -6.08 -12.96 10.11
C GLU A 117 -6.34 -11.44 10.17
N GLY A 118 -5.77 -10.74 11.16
CA GLY A 118 -5.91 -9.29 11.36
C GLY A 118 -5.10 -8.44 10.38
N PHE A 119 -5.20 -8.76 9.09
CA PHE A 119 -4.38 -8.16 8.03
C PHE A 119 -4.77 -6.72 7.72
N GLU A 120 -6.05 -6.36 7.86
CA GLU A 120 -6.53 -4.99 7.67
C GLU A 120 -5.96 -4.08 8.76
N GLU A 121 -6.01 -4.55 10.02
CA GLU A 121 -5.40 -3.90 11.17
C GLU A 121 -3.88 -3.81 11.03
N ALA A 122 -3.23 -4.86 10.51
CA ALA A 122 -1.80 -4.85 10.22
C ALA A 122 -1.42 -3.78 9.21
N CYS A 123 -2.16 -3.65 8.09
CA CYS A 123 -1.98 -2.59 7.10
C CYS A 123 -2.13 -1.22 7.76
N ASN A 124 -3.20 -1.02 8.54
CA ASN A 124 -3.48 0.23 9.23
C ASN A 124 -2.39 0.57 10.28
N HIS A 125 -1.89 -0.42 11.01
CA HIS A 125 -0.82 -0.20 11.98
C HIS A 125 0.48 0.21 11.29
N TRP A 126 0.87 -0.45 10.20
CA TRP A 126 2.15 -0.15 9.57
C TRP A 126 2.24 1.29 9.04
N ILE A 127 1.19 1.81 8.43
CA ILE A 127 1.18 3.20 7.94
C ILE A 127 1.18 4.23 9.07
N ASN A 128 0.46 3.96 10.15
CA ASN A 128 0.31 4.93 11.23
C ASN A 128 1.48 4.88 12.23
N PHE A 129 2.09 3.70 12.41
CA PHE A 129 3.07 3.45 13.47
C PHE A 129 4.28 2.66 12.97
N GLY A 130 4.07 1.55 12.25
CA GLY A 130 5.14 0.61 11.93
C GLY A 130 6.33 1.21 11.15
N LEU A 131 6.05 2.12 10.21
CA LEU A 131 7.08 2.87 9.48
C LEU A 131 7.90 3.77 10.42
N VAL A 132 7.23 4.43 11.36
CA VAL A 132 7.82 5.37 12.34
C VAL A 132 8.65 4.61 13.37
N GLU A 133 8.19 3.43 13.75
CA GLU A 133 8.84 2.52 14.70
C GLU A 133 10.01 1.74 14.07
N GLY A 134 10.17 1.82 12.74
CA GLY A 134 11.20 1.08 12.00
C GLY A 134 10.95 -0.43 11.96
N ARG A 135 9.70 -0.88 12.08
CA ARG A 135 9.35 -2.31 12.01
C ARG A 135 9.58 -2.84 10.60
N HIS A 136 10.19 -4.02 10.51
CA HIS A 136 10.39 -4.71 9.24
C HIS A 136 9.03 -5.17 8.68
N SER A 137 8.75 -4.79 7.43
CA SER A 137 7.48 -5.05 6.75
C SER A 137 7.53 -6.10 5.67
N ILE A 138 8.71 -6.63 5.37
CA ILE A 138 8.94 -7.67 4.37
C ILE A 138 10.05 -8.61 4.85
N ALA A 139 9.93 -9.91 4.56
CA ALA A 139 10.95 -10.91 4.88
C ALA A 139 12.21 -10.72 4.02
N SER A 140 12.00 -10.43 2.74
CA SER A 140 13.02 -10.16 1.73
C SER A 140 12.37 -9.38 0.59
N ILE A 141 13.17 -8.61 -0.15
CA ILE A 141 12.68 -7.96 -1.37
C ILE A 141 12.44 -9.07 -2.40
N SER A 142 11.18 -9.30 -2.78
CA SER A 142 10.81 -10.37 -3.71
C SER A 142 11.55 -10.23 -5.05
N SER A 143 12.10 -11.33 -5.58
CA SER A 143 12.71 -11.38 -6.92
C SER A 143 11.72 -11.04 -8.04
N SER A 144 10.43 -11.29 -7.83
CA SER A 144 9.33 -10.95 -8.73
C SER A 144 9.17 -9.43 -8.98
N ALA A 145 9.81 -8.61 -8.15
CA ALA A 145 9.91 -7.16 -8.32
C ALA A 145 10.88 -6.73 -9.42
N PHE A 146 11.80 -7.60 -9.86
CA PHE A 146 12.92 -7.22 -10.73
C PHE A 146 12.79 -7.68 -12.20
N GLU A 147 11.88 -8.58 -12.53
CA GLU A 147 12.10 -9.42 -13.71
C GLU A 147 11.64 -8.90 -15.08
N HIS A 148 10.96 -7.76 -15.25
CA HIS A 148 10.66 -7.24 -16.60
C HIS A 148 10.66 -5.71 -16.71
N ASN A 149 11.69 -5.19 -17.39
CA ASN A 149 11.77 -3.91 -18.13
C ASN A 149 10.81 -2.78 -17.70
N ASN A 150 11.02 -2.22 -16.51
CA ASN A 150 10.73 -0.81 -16.24
C ASN A 150 11.47 -0.37 -14.97
N GLU A 151 12.27 0.70 -15.05
CA GLU A 151 13.24 1.18 -14.04
C GLU A 151 12.65 1.67 -12.68
N LEU A 152 11.44 1.26 -12.31
CA LEU A 152 10.71 1.81 -11.17
C LEU A 152 10.47 0.85 -10.01
N ILE A 153 10.75 -0.43 -10.16
CA ILE A 153 10.59 -1.37 -9.06
C ILE A 153 11.98 -1.67 -8.50
N LEU A 154 12.46 -0.78 -7.61
CA LEU A 154 13.72 -0.86 -6.84
C LEU A 154 14.95 -0.12 -7.39
N SER A 155 14.79 0.84 -8.31
CA SER A 155 15.89 1.80 -8.52
C SER A 155 16.17 2.56 -7.22
N LYS A 156 17.38 3.12 -7.07
CA LYS A 156 17.72 4.04 -5.97
C LYS A 156 16.60 5.05 -5.70
N ALA A 157 15.84 5.45 -6.72
CA ALA A 157 14.66 6.30 -6.64
C ALA A 157 13.51 5.74 -5.78
N GLY A 158 13.27 4.43 -5.71
CA GLY A 158 12.22 3.83 -4.87
C GLY A 158 12.56 3.83 -3.37
N LEU A 159 13.81 3.51 -3.02
CA LEU A 159 14.31 3.69 -1.65
C LEU A 159 14.46 5.17 -1.29
N ILE A 160 14.85 6.02 -2.24
CA ILE A 160 14.90 7.47 -2.05
C ILE A 160 13.48 8.01 -1.90
N ALA A 161 12.47 7.51 -2.62
CA ALA A 161 11.07 7.91 -2.49
C ALA A 161 10.48 7.46 -1.15
N LEU A 162 10.81 6.26 -0.67
CA LEU A 162 10.44 5.81 0.68
C LEU A 162 11.15 6.67 1.75
N LYS A 163 12.45 6.93 1.61
CA LYS A 163 13.20 7.80 2.53
C LYS A 163 12.75 9.27 2.49
N GLN A 164 12.40 9.79 1.31
CA GLN A 164 11.86 11.15 1.12
C GLN A 164 10.43 11.26 1.62
N PHE A 165 9.62 10.21 1.48
CA PHE A 165 8.31 10.11 2.10
C PHE A 165 8.44 10.19 3.63
N LEU A 166 9.35 9.42 4.23
CA LEU A 166 9.62 9.45 5.67
C LEU A 166 10.13 10.83 6.13
N ALA A 167 11.09 11.43 5.43
CA ALA A 167 11.67 12.73 5.78
C ALA A 167 10.69 13.92 5.68
N MET A 168 9.68 13.81 4.81
CA MET A 168 8.78 14.92 4.49
C MET A 168 7.35 14.77 5.02
N ALA A 169 6.99 13.62 5.60
CA ALA A 169 5.75 13.43 6.33
C ALA A 169 5.78 14.09 7.73
N GLY A 170 6.88 14.77 8.10
CA GLY A 170 7.08 15.31 9.45
C GLY A 170 7.23 14.22 10.53
N ILE A 171 7.35 12.97 10.09
CA ILE A 171 7.55 11.81 10.94
C ILE A 171 9.03 11.77 11.33
N THR A 172 9.39 12.56 12.34
CA THR A 172 10.63 12.32 13.07
C THR A 172 10.44 11.04 13.88
N PRO A 173 11.37 10.06 13.82
CA PRO A 173 11.26 8.88 14.66
C PRO A 173 11.24 9.33 16.12
N PRO A 174 10.17 9.05 16.90
CA PRO A 174 10.18 9.35 18.31
C PRO A 174 11.29 8.51 18.94
N ALA A 175 12.10 9.15 19.76
CA ALA A 175 12.93 8.43 20.71
C ALA A 175 11.97 7.54 21.54
N ARG A 176 12.16 6.22 21.45
CA ARG A 176 11.31 5.18 22.03
C ARG A 176 10.84 5.55 23.45
N PRO A 177 9.57 5.27 23.79
CA PRO A 177 9.39 4.22 24.79
C PRO A 177 8.26 3.22 24.49
N LEU A 178 8.59 1.97 24.78
CA LEU A 178 7.71 0.80 24.90
C LEU A 178 6.86 0.93 26.18
N SER A 179 5.53 1.11 26.09
CA SER A 179 4.60 0.77 27.21
C SER A 179 3.10 0.99 26.97
N ALA A 180 2.64 1.64 25.91
CA ALA A 180 1.24 2.14 25.88
C ALA A 180 0.16 1.21 25.29
N LEU A 181 0.46 0.01 24.80
CA LEU A 181 -0.55 -0.86 24.17
C LEU A 181 -1.38 -1.73 25.14
N SER A 182 -1.10 -1.75 26.46
CA SER A 182 -1.84 -2.63 27.39
C SER A 182 -3.12 -2.04 28.01
N GLN A 183 -3.50 -0.79 27.73
CA GLN A 183 -4.63 -0.13 28.44
C GLN A 183 -5.88 0.20 27.62
N ALA A 184 -5.95 -0.18 26.33
CA ALA A 184 -7.10 0.18 25.49
C ALA A 184 -8.09 -0.96 25.16
N ILE A 185 -8.05 -2.11 25.86
CA ILE A 185 -8.98 -3.23 25.62
C ILE A 185 -9.93 -3.53 26.80
N ASN A 186 -9.93 -2.73 27.87
CA ASN A 186 -10.96 -2.84 28.92
C ASN A 186 -11.60 -1.49 29.24
N LYS A 187 -12.58 -1.07 28.44
CA LYS A 187 -13.71 -0.24 28.85
C LYS A 187 -14.85 -0.31 27.85
#